data_AF-A0A937L9Y3-F1
#
_entry.id   AF-A0A937L9Y3-F1
#
_cell.length_a   1.000
_cell.length_b   1.000
_cell.length_c   1.000
_cell.angle_alpha   90.00
_cell.angle_beta   90.00
_cell.angle_gamma   90.00
#
_symmetry.space_group_name_H-M   'P 1'
#
loop_
_entity.id
_entity.type
_entity.pdbx_description
1 polymer ?
#
loop_
_entity_poly.entity_id
_entity_poly.type
_entity_poly.pdbx_seq_one_letter_code
_entity_poly.pdbx_strand_id
1 'polypeptide(L)'
;MLQFSKYQGLGNDFLILEGRQGQLSVGISEPDPEWVRRICDRRFGVGGDGLILALPPQADGDLRMRIFNADGTEAEMCGNGIRCLARYLADTDGEAPGCRWAIETPAGMIRPELMSDGQLQVDMGAPFLEPTSIPTTLESEAGLPRGSLEIDGVPLNVASVGMGNPHVVVPVDDLSRIPFEEWGAALEVHPVFPAKTNVHFLKVHSRDRLEIRVWERGAGPTLACGTGACATLVAAVLLDLADEQAEVMLPGGPLLISWPGRTGSVLMTGPAEAVFDGVITPELVPGFSPSESTALESGAPTTPNDTIAAPSPEDEAAALAKVQAFLNDTSLDSMLNLASDSFEQRTRSRFERGGS
;
A
#
# COMPACT_ATOMS: atom_id res chain seq x y z
N MET A 1 -17.99 14.45 1.76
CA MET A 1 -17.52 13.35 2.62
C MET A 1 -16.72 12.40 1.75
N LEU A 2 -15.51 12.01 2.16
CA LEU A 2 -14.63 11.15 1.36
C LEU A 2 -14.57 9.75 2.00
N GLN A 3 -15.10 8.75 1.32
CA GLN A 3 -15.09 7.36 1.79
C GLN A 3 -13.73 6.72 1.52
N PHE A 4 -13.28 5.84 2.42
CA PHE A 4 -12.09 5.03 2.23
C PHE A 4 -12.31 3.62 2.77
N SER A 5 -11.48 2.69 2.31
CA SER A 5 -11.36 1.36 2.90
C SER A 5 -9.94 1.12 3.37
N LYS A 6 -9.77 0.61 4.59
CA LYS A 6 -8.47 0.26 5.16
C LYS A 6 -8.18 -1.22 4.93
N TYR A 7 -7.04 -1.51 4.34
CA TYR A 7 -6.55 -2.87 4.11
C TYR A 7 -5.15 -3.04 4.67
N GLN A 8 -4.74 -4.29 4.89
CA GLN A 8 -3.36 -4.61 5.26
C GLN A 8 -2.88 -5.87 4.52
N GLY A 9 -1.59 -5.90 4.19
CA GLY A 9 -0.89 -7.08 3.70
C GLY A 9 0.33 -7.36 4.57
N LEU A 10 0.24 -8.37 5.44
CA LEU A 10 1.31 -8.74 6.40
C LEU A 10 1.74 -7.58 7.31
N GLY A 11 0.76 -6.81 7.80
CA GLY A 11 0.96 -5.67 8.70
C GLY A 11 1.23 -4.35 7.99
N ASN A 12 1.57 -4.36 6.70
CA ASN A 12 1.73 -3.15 5.90
C ASN A 12 0.36 -2.64 5.46
N ASP A 13 -0.08 -1.51 6.02
CA ASP A 13 -1.48 -1.06 6.00
C ASP A 13 -1.73 0.18 5.13
N PHE A 14 -2.80 0.15 4.34
CA PHE A 14 -3.11 1.18 3.34
C PHE A 14 -4.54 1.69 3.46
N LEU A 15 -4.71 2.99 3.21
CA LEU A 15 -6.01 3.56 2.89
C LEU A 15 -6.23 3.43 1.39
N ILE A 16 -7.38 2.89 0.97
CA ILE A 16 -7.76 2.79 -0.44
C ILE A 16 -8.92 3.75 -0.71
N LEU A 17 -8.75 4.61 -1.73
CA LEU A 17 -9.79 5.49 -2.23
C LEU A 17 -10.28 5.01 -3.60
N GLU A 18 -11.60 4.87 -3.72
CA GLU A 18 -12.29 4.51 -4.95
C GLU A 18 -12.42 5.73 -5.86
N GLY A 19 -11.82 5.63 -7.04
CA GLY A 19 -11.85 6.66 -8.07
C GLY A 19 -11.98 6.11 -9.48
N ARG A 20 -12.29 4.82 -9.68
CA ARG A 20 -12.31 4.17 -11.00
C ARG A 20 -13.31 4.78 -11.98
N GLN A 21 -14.32 5.51 -11.49
CA GLN A 21 -15.30 6.24 -12.30
C GLN A 21 -14.93 7.72 -12.52
N GLY A 22 -13.73 8.13 -12.13
CA GLY A 22 -13.26 9.52 -12.28
C GLY A 22 -13.94 10.51 -11.32
N GLN A 23 -14.53 10.01 -10.23
CA GLN A 23 -15.31 10.80 -9.28
C GLN A 23 -14.48 11.55 -8.22
N LEU A 24 -13.17 11.26 -8.12
CA LEU A 24 -12.29 11.97 -7.19
C LEU A 24 -11.97 13.37 -7.73
N SER A 25 -12.03 14.37 -6.86
CA SER A 25 -11.63 15.74 -7.22
C SER A 25 -10.13 15.80 -7.52
N VAL A 26 -9.71 16.80 -8.30
CA VAL A 26 -8.29 16.98 -8.68
C VAL A 26 -7.38 17.01 -7.45
N GLY A 27 -7.79 17.67 -6.36
CA GLY A 27 -7.00 17.73 -5.12
C GLY A 27 -6.83 16.39 -4.41
N ILE A 28 -7.62 15.36 -4.75
CA ILE A 28 -7.49 14.00 -4.23
C ILE A 28 -6.77 13.11 -5.24
N SER A 29 -7.12 13.21 -6.54
CA SER A 29 -6.50 12.41 -7.59
C SER A 29 -5.05 12.79 -7.85
N GLU A 30 -4.68 14.04 -7.57
CA GLU A 30 -3.33 14.61 -7.56
C GLU A 30 -3.04 15.20 -6.16
N PRO A 31 -2.82 14.34 -5.16
CA PRO A 31 -2.80 14.77 -3.78
C PRO A 31 -1.54 15.58 -3.45
N ASP A 32 -1.72 16.65 -2.67
CA ASP A 32 -0.60 17.36 -2.02
C ASP A 32 0.09 16.42 -1.01
N PRO A 33 1.43 16.27 -1.06
CA PRO A 33 2.17 15.46 -0.09
C PRO A 33 1.88 15.79 1.38
N GLU A 34 1.59 17.06 1.73
CA GLU A 34 1.22 17.40 3.11
C GLU A 34 -0.12 16.80 3.53
N TRP A 35 -1.09 16.73 2.62
CA TRP A 35 -2.36 16.09 2.88
C TRP A 35 -2.19 14.58 3.09
N VAL A 36 -1.39 13.90 2.26
CA VAL A 36 -1.10 12.47 2.42
C VAL A 36 -0.48 12.20 3.80
N ARG A 37 0.52 13.00 4.20
CA ARG A 37 1.12 12.91 5.55
C ARG A 37 0.07 13.04 6.64
N ARG A 38 -0.83 14.02 6.51
CA ARG A 38 -1.87 14.29 7.51
C ARG A 38 -2.86 13.13 7.66
N ILE A 39 -3.32 12.53 6.56
CA ILE A 39 -4.27 11.40 6.64
C ILE A 39 -3.59 10.09 7.09
N CYS A 40 -2.32 9.90 6.72
CA CYS A 40 -1.53 8.72 7.09
C CYS A 40 -0.96 8.80 8.52
N ASP A 41 -0.95 9.98 9.14
CA ASP A 41 -0.54 10.14 10.54
C ASP A 41 -1.39 9.25 11.46
N ARG A 42 -0.72 8.40 12.25
CA ARG A 42 -1.38 7.40 13.10
C ARG A 42 -2.07 7.98 14.35
N ARG A 43 -1.85 9.25 14.69
CA ARG A 43 -2.41 9.91 15.88
C ARG A 43 -3.47 10.94 15.54
N PHE A 44 -3.24 11.71 14.49
CA PHE A 44 -4.05 12.85 14.08
C PHE A 44 -4.79 12.62 12.76
N GLY A 45 -4.46 11.56 12.03
CA GLY A 45 -5.13 11.12 10.82
C GLY A 45 -5.89 9.81 11.04
N VAL A 46 -6.15 9.12 9.93
CA VAL A 46 -6.69 7.75 9.93
C VAL A 46 -5.60 6.75 10.31
N GLY A 47 -4.36 7.05 9.94
CA GLY A 47 -3.20 6.18 10.14
C GLY A 47 -3.07 5.16 9.01
N GLY A 48 -1.86 5.01 8.47
CA GLY A 48 -1.49 3.96 7.51
C GLY A 48 -0.07 4.18 7.00
N ASP A 49 0.54 3.13 6.44
CA ASP A 49 1.84 3.24 5.77
C ASP A 49 1.75 3.94 4.41
N GLY A 50 0.55 4.05 3.85
CA GLY A 50 0.31 4.83 2.64
C GLY A 50 -1.15 4.94 2.21
N LEU A 51 -1.34 5.73 1.14
CA LEU A 51 -2.58 5.94 0.44
C LEU A 51 -2.52 5.30 -0.94
N ILE A 52 -3.54 4.52 -1.31
CA ILE A 52 -3.72 3.93 -2.62
C ILE A 52 -4.95 4.56 -3.27
N LEU A 53 -4.78 5.03 -4.51
CA LEU A 53 -5.87 5.51 -5.36
C LEU A 53 -6.16 4.48 -6.44
N ALA A 54 -7.38 3.97 -6.48
CA ALA A 54 -7.90 3.17 -7.59
C ALA A 54 -8.51 4.13 -8.62
N LEU A 55 -7.81 4.39 -9.73
CA LEU A 55 -8.16 5.42 -10.71
C LEU A 55 -8.59 4.78 -12.04
N PRO A 56 -9.24 5.56 -12.94
CA PRO A 56 -9.54 5.09 -14.28
C PRO A 56 -8.23 4.76 -15.01
N PRO A 57 -8.23 3.73 -15.88
CA PRO A 57 -7.06 3.40 -16.69
C PRO A 57 -6.73 4.53 -17.66
N GLN A 58 -5.45 4.65 -18.05
CA GLN A 58 -4.97 5.58 -19.07
C GLN A 58 -4.59 4.89 -20.38
N ALA A 59 -4.40 3.57 -20.36
CA ALA A 59 -4.09 2.73 -21.50
C ALA A 59 -5.03 1.51 -21.51
N ASP A 60 -4.55 0.36 -21.96
CA ASP A 60 -5.33 -0.88 -22.12
C ASP A 60 -5.47 -1.70 -20.82
N GLY A 61 -5.31 -1.07 -19.64
CA GLY A 61 -5.55 -1.72 -18.34
C GLY A 61 -7.02 -1.68 -17.90
N ASP A 62 -7.34 -2.46 -16.86
CA ASP A 62 -8.66 -2.43 -16.23
C ASP A 62 -8.81 -1.21 -15.31
N LEU A 63 -7.72 -0.81 -14.66
CA LEU A 63 -7.62 0.36 -13.80
C LEU A 63 -6.17 0.82 -13.64
N ARG A 64 -6.00 2.01 -13.06
CA ARG A 64 -4.68 2.55 -12.69
C ARG A 64 -4.55 2.65 -11.19
N MET A 65 -3.43 2.20 -10.66
CA MET A 65 -3.06 2.35 -9.26
C MET A 65 -2.03 3.47 -9.12
N ARG A 66 -2.28 4.39 -8.20
CA ARG A 66 -1.26 5.28 -7.64
C ARG A 66 -1.12 4.99 -6.16
N ILE A 67 0.11 5.03 -5.66
CA ILE A 67 0.41 4.78 -4.25
C ILE A 67 1.33 5.86 -3.71
N PHE A 68 0.96 6.42 -2.58
CA PHE A 68 1.74 7.42 -1.86
C PHE A 68 2.12 6.86 -0.50
N ASN A 69 3.40 6.95 -0.15
CA ASN A 69 3.89 6.60 1.17
C ASN A 69 3.35 7.59 2.22
N ALA A 70 3.40 7.20 3.49
CA ALA A 70 3.00 8.05 4.61
C ALA A 70 3.76 9.39 4.69
N ASP A 71 4.94 9.49 4.07
CA ASP A 71 5.71 10.74 3.96
C ASP A 71 5.29 11.62 2.76
N GLY A 72 4.25 11.23 2.02
CA GLY A 72 3.69 11.95 0.88
C GLY A 72 4.44 11.74 -0.44
N THR A 73 5.51 10.94 -0.48
CA THR A 73 6.18 10.58 -1.74
C THR A 73 5.37 9.54 -2.51
N GLU A 74 5.32 9.66 -3.84
CA GLU A 74 4.71 8.65 -4.70
C GLU A 74 5.69 7.49 -4.92
N ALA A 75 5.22 6.27 -4.69
CA ALA A 75 5.98 5.05 -4.94
C ALA A 75 5.62 4.45 -6.30
N GLU A 76 6.61 3.88 -6.98
CA GLU A 76 6.40 3.29 -8.31
C GLU A 76 5.59 1.99 -8.25
N MET A 77 5.80 1.19 -7.20
CA MET A 77 5.10 -0.07 -6.95
C MET A 77 5.22 -0.47 -5.47
N CYS A 78 4.21 -1.17 -4.96
CA CYS A 78 4.29 -1.86 -3.67
C CYS A 78 3.59 -3.23 -3.76
N GLY A 79 4.35 -4.30 -3.52
CA GLY A 79 3.83 -5.67 -3.62
C GLY A 79 2.71 -5.98 -2.62
N ASN A 80 2.72 -5.36 -1.43
CA ASN A 80 1.61 -5.48 -0.48
C ASN A 80 0.43 -4.61 -0.89
N GLY A 81 0.70 -3.38 -1.34
CA GLY A 81 -0.33 -2.44 -1.80
C GLY A 81 -1.14 -2.98 -2.98
N ILE A 82 -0.49 -3.59 -3.97
CA ILE A 82 -1.19 -4.17 -5.13
C ILE A 82 -2.08 -5.37 -4.73
N ARG A 83 -1.65 -6.21 -3.77
CA ARG A 83 -2.49 -7.28 -3.22
C ARG A 83 -3.68 -6.70 -2.44
N CYS A 84 -3.47 -5.63 -1.66
CA CYS A 84 -4.54 -4.93 -0.97
C CYS A 84 -5.56 -4.34 -1.94
N LEU A 85 -5.11 -3.72 -3.03
CA LEU A 85 -5.98 -3.21 -4.07
C LEU A 85 -6.76 -4.33 -4.76
N ALA A 86 -6.08 -5.40 -5.20
CA ALA A 86 -6.75 -6.54 -5.84
C ALA A 86 -7.79 -7.19 -4.92
N ARG A 87 -7.47 -7.33 -3.62
CA ARG A 87 -8.42 -7.79 -2.62
C ARG A 87 -9.61 -6.86 -2.48
N TYR A 88 -9.37 -5.55 -2.41
CA TYR A 88 -10.42 -4.54 -2.38
C TYR A 88 -11.36 -4.64 -3.59
N LEU A 89 -10.81 -4.84 -4.79
CA LEU A 89 -11.61 -5.04 -6.01
C LEU A 89 -12.46 -6.31 -5.90
N ALA A 90 -11.88 -7.43 -5.49
CA ALA A 90 -12.62 -8.67 -5.31
C ALA A 90 -13.77 -8.54 -4.30
N ASP A 91 -13.51 -7.88 -3.18
CA ASP A 91 -14.50 -7.67 -2.13
C ASP A 91 -15.63 -6.75 -2.61
N THR A 92 -15.30 -5.66 -3.31
CA THR A 92 -16.28 -4.65 -3.76
C THR A 92 -17.08 -5.07 -4.99
N ASP A 93 -16.46 -5.77 -5.95
CA ASP A 93 -17.09 -6.13 -7.22
C ASP A 93 -17.73 -7.53 -7.18
N GLY A 94 -17.43 -8.35 -6.18
CA GLY A 94 -18.03 -9.69 -6.07
C GLY A 94 -17.28 -10.79 -6.80
N GLU A 95 -15.97 -10.64 -7.00
CA GLU A 95 -15.18 -11.52 -7.86
C GLU A 95 -14.95 -12.92 -7.25
N ALA A 96 -14.85 -13.91 -8.14
CA ALA A 96 -14.58 -15.30 -7.79
C ALA A 96 -13.09 -15.67 -8.02
N PRO A 97 -12.59 -16.76 -7.40
CA PRO A 97 -11.26 -17.26 -7.70
C PRO A 97 -10.99 -17.48 -9.19
N GLY A 98 -9.76 -17.21 -9.61
CA GLY A 98 -9.32 -17.16 -11.00
C GLY A 98 -9.49 -15.80 -11.67
N CYS A 99 -10.15 -14.84 -11.00
CA CYS A 99 -10.21 -13.45 -11.48
C CYS A 99 -8.80 -12.85 -11.52
N ARG A 100 -8.53 -12.11 -12.59
CA ARG A 100 -7.25 -11.44 -12.86
C ARG A 100 -7.54 -10.00 -13.23
N TRP A 101 -6.69 -9.10 -12.77
CA TRP A 101 -6.75 -7.69 -13.14
C TRP A 101 -5.51 -7.30 -13.93
N ALA A 102 -5.65 -6.33 -14.83
CA ALA A 102 -4.56 -5.61 -15.47
C ALA A 102 -4.47 -4.22 -14.85
N ILE A 103 -3.56 -4.04 -13.89
CA ILE A 103 -3.43 -2.80 -13.12
C ILE A 103 -2.23 -2.00 -13.61
N GLU A 104 -2.48 -0.80 -14.12
CA GLU A 104 -1.44 0.14 -14.51
C GLU A 104 -0.77 0.74 -13.29
N THR A 105 0.55 0.70 -13.23
CA THR A 105 1.37 1.34 -12.19
C THR A 105 2.51 2.14 -12.85
N PRO A 106 3.18 3.06 -12.14
CA PRO A 106 4.39 3.68 -12.67
C PRO A 106 5.48 2.68 -13.06
N ALA A 107 5.52 1.50 -12.41
CA ALA A 107 6.43 0.39 -12.76
C ALA A 107 5.95 -0.47 -13.95
N GLY A 108 4.83 -0.11 -14.59
CA GLY A 108 4.22 -0.85 -15.70
C GLY A 108 2.96 -1.62 -15.31
N MET A 109 2.55 -2.54 -16.18
CA MET A 109 1.32 -3.32 -16.03
C MET A 109 1.53 -4.51 -15.09
N ILE A 110 0.82 -4.54 -13.96
CA ILE A 110 0.87 -5.63 -12.96
C ILE A 110 -0.42 -6.44 -13.03
N ARG A 111 -0.30 -7.77 -12.94
CA ARG A 111 -1.43 -8.70 -13.08
C ARG A 111 -1.63 -9.56 -11.83
N PRO A 112 -2.29 -9.04 -10.78
CA PRO A 112 -2.66 -9.87 -9.65
C PRO A 112 -3.79 -10.84 -10.03
N GLU A 113 -3.79 -12.01 -9.40
CA GLU A 113 -4.79 -13.06 -9.54
C GLU A 113 -5.35 -13.46 -8.17
N LEU A 114 -6.68 -13.59 -8.08
CA LEU A 114 -7.34 -14.13 -6.91
C LEU A 114 -7.29 -15.65 -6.94
N MET A 115 -6.63 -16.25 -5.96
CA MET A 115 -6.43 -17.69 -5.85
C MET A 115 -7.64 -18.38 -5.22
N SER A 116 -7.71 -19.72 -5.34
CA SER A 116 -8.83 -20.52 -4.81
C SER A 116 -8.98 -20.50 -3.29
N ASP A 117 -7.90 -20.21 -2.57
CA ASP A 117 -7.88 -20.03 -1.12
C ASP A 117 -8.11 -18.57 -0.68
N GLY A 118 -8.39 -17.67 -1.63
CA GLY A 118 -8.62 -16.24 -1.37
C GLY A 118 -7.36 -15.40 -1.22
N GLN A 119 -6.16 -15.98 -1.39
CA GLN A 119 -4.91 -15.24 -1.45
C GLN A 119 -4.74 -14.54 -2.81
N LEU A 120 -3.83 -13.58 -2.88
CA LEU A 120 -3.51 -12.87 -4.11
C LEU A 120 -2.12 -13.28 -4.60
N GLN A 121 -2.07 -13.84 -5.81
CA GLN A 121 -0.83 -14.09 -6.51
C GLN A 121 -0.47 -12.89 -7.39
N VAL A 122 0.81 -12.51 -7.40
CA VAL A 122 1.34 -11.41 -8.19
C VAL A 122 2.55 -11.90 -8.96
N ASP A 123 2.58 -11.62 -10.27
CA ASP A 123 3.80 -11.77 -11.08
C ASP A 123 4.76 -10.63 -10.75
N MET A 124 5.90 -10.97 -10.14
CA MET A 124 6.91 -10.01 -9.68
C MET A 124 7.99 -9.76 -10.75
N GLY A 125 7.81 -10.30 -11.95
CA GLY A 125 8.80 -10.24 -13.02
C GLY A 125 9.99 -11.18 -12.80
N ALA A 126 10.87 -11.21 -13.79
CA ALA A 126 12.07 -12.04 -13.75
C ALA A 126 13.13 -11.43 -12.82
N PRO A 127 13.87 -12.26 -12.06
CA PRO A 127 15.01 -11.78 -11.30
C PRO A 127 16.13 -11.43 -12.28
N PHE A 128 16.95 -10.44 -11.92
CA PHE A 128 18.22 -10.20 -12.60
C PHE A 128 19.40 -10.57 -11.71
N LEU A 129 20.37 -11.24 -12.31
CA LEU A 129 21.51 -11.88 -11.64
C LEU A 129 22.86 -11.35 -12.15
N GLU A 130 22.83 -10.37 -13.05
CA GLU A 130 24.04 -9.72 -13.55
C GLU A 130 24.53 -8.69 -12.52
N PRO A 131 25.78 -8.75 -12.03
CA PRO A 131 26.30 -7.83 -11.00
C PRO A 131 26.10 -6.35 -11.34
N THR A 132 26.29 -5.98 -12.61
CA THR A 132 26.13 -4.60 -13.07
C THR A 132 24.67 -4.11 -13.03
N SER A 133 23.70 -5.02 -13.22
CA SER A 133 22.28 -4.71 -13.08
C SER A 133 21.82 -4.65 -11.62
N ILE A 134 22.47 -5.40 -10.71
CA ILE A 134 22.24 -5.40 -9.23
C ILE A 134 23.00 -4.28 -8.51
N PRO A 135 23.58 -3.33 -9.22
CA PRO A 135 24.83 -2.63 -8.83
C PRO A 135 25.59 -3.26 -7.65
N THR A 136 26.25 -4.40 -7.89
CA THR A 136 27.18 -5.02 -6.94
C THR A 136 28.54 -5.32 -7.57
N THR A 137 29.60 -5.30 -6.77
CA THR A 137 30.95 -5.72 -7.18
C THR A 137 31.27 -7.17 -6.82
N LEU A 138 30.30 -7.94 -6.33
CA LEU A 138 30.49 -9.39 -6.13
C LEU A 138 30.73 -10.08 -7.47
N GLU A 139 31.62 -11.05 -7.48
CA GLU A 139 31.84 -11.90 -8.65
C GLU A 139 30.66 -12.87 -8.82
N SER A 140 30.31 -13.16 -10.08
CA SER A 140 29.26 -14.12 -10.40
C SER A 140 29.84 -15.53 -10.46
N GLU A 141 29.34 -16.41 -9.60
CA GLU A 141 29.68 -17.83 -9.58
C GLU A 141 28.41 -18.64 -9.87
N ALA A 142 28.47 -19.54 -10.86
CA ALA A 142 27.32 -20.33 -11.30
C ALA A 142 26.06 -19.50 -11.64
N GLY A 143 26.26 -18.26 -12.11
CA GLY A 143 25.16 -17.35 -12.46
C GLY A 143 24.55 -16.60 -11.28
N LEU A 144 25.18 -16.63 -10.10
CA LEU A 144 24.76 -15.89 -8.90
C LEU A 144 25.93 -15.03 -8.39
N PRO A 145 25.77 -13.70 -8.27
CA PRO A 145 26.76 -12.85 -7.62
C PRO A 145 26.84 -13.19 -6.13
N ARG A 146 27.96 -13.73 -5.68
CA ARG A 146 28.12 -14.24 -4.31
C ARG A 146 29.55 -14.08 -3.80
N GLY A 147 29.72 -14.14 -2.48
CA GLY A 147 31.04 -14.08 -1.87
C GLY A 147 30.99 -14.13 -0.35
N SER A 148 32.15 -13.95 0.28
CA SER A 148 32.27 -13.78 1.73
C SER A 148 32.66 -12.34 2.04
N LEU A 149 31.89 -11.67 2.89
CA LEU A 149 32.18 -10.32 3.38
C LEU A 149 32.53 -10.39 4.87
N GLU A 150 33.56 -9.67 5.30
CA GLU A 150 33.89 -9.57 6.72
C GLU A 150 33.15 -8.38 7.35
N ILE A 151 32.23 -8.66 8.27
CA ILE A 151 31.47 -7.65 9.01
C ILE A 151 31.78 -7.83 10.50
N ASP A 152 32.33 -6.81 11.14
CA ASP A 152 32.76 -6.85 12.55
C ASP A 152 33.68 -8.04 12.89
N GLY A 153 34.58 -8.39 11.97
CA GLY A 153 35.50 -9.53 12.12
C GLY A 153 34.85 -10.91 11.96
N VAL A 154 33.57 -10.97 11.54
CA VAL A 154 32.84 -12.20 11.25
C VAL A 154 32.70 -12.36 9.73
N PRO A 155 33.16 -13.48 9.14
CA PRO A 155 32.92 -13.75 7.73
C PRO A 155 31.47 -14.17 7.50
N LEU A 156 30.76 -13.45 6.65
CA LEU A 156 29.39 -13.71 6.24
C LEU A 156 29.35 -14.09 4.77
N ASN A 157 28.77 -15.25 4.47
CA ASN A 157 28.47 -15.63 3.09
C ASN A 157 27.25 -14.84 2.62
N VAL A 158 27.36 -14.24 1.44
CA VAL A 158 26.32 -13.40 0.86
C VAL A 158 26.05 -13.78 -0.59
N ALA A 159 24.80 -13.58 -1.03
CA ALA A 159 24.38 -13.73 -2.40
C ALA A 159 23.46 -12.58 -2.80
N SER A 160 23.68 -11.99 -3.97
CA SER A 160 22.92 -10.83 -4.44
C SER A 160 21.98 -11.18 -5.57
N VAL A 161 20.75 -10.67 -5.48
CA VAL A 161 19.68 -10.87 -6.47
C VAL A 161 18.96 -9.55 -6.67
N GLY A 162 18.54 -9.28 -7.89
CA GLY A 162 17.73 -8.12 -8.23
C GLY A 162 16.28 -8.48 -8.52
N MET A 163 15.35 -7.71 -7.95
CA MET A 163 13.89 -7.82 -8.17
C MET A 163 13.29 -6.44 -8.46
N GLY A 164 13.92 -5.70 -9.38
CA GLY A 164 13.69 -4.26 -9.65
C GLY A 164 14.58 -3.35 -8.80
N ASN A 165 14.91 -3.78 -7.59
CA ASN A 165 15.86 -3.15 -6.68
C ASN A 165 16.90 -4.17 -6.15
N PRO A 166 18.05 -3.71 -5.61
CA PRO A 166 19.10 -4.60 -5.16
C PRO A 166 18.76 -5.27 -3.83
N HIS A 167 19.03 -6.57 -3.73
CA HIS A 167 18.92 -7.36 -2.51
C HIS A 167 20.18 -8.19 -2.29
N VAL A 168 20.57 -8.33 -1.02
CA VAL A 168 21.57 -9.29 -0.57
C VAL A 168 20.95 -10.24 0.44
N VAL A 169 21.19 -11.53 0.26
CA VAL A 169 20.71 -12.62 1.09
C VAL A 169 21.90 -13.20 1.85
N VAL A 170 21.75 -13.33 3.16
CA VAL A 170 22.79 -13.80 4.08
C VAL A 170 22.27 -15.02 4.83
N PRO A 171 22.60 -16.25 4.37
CA PRO A 171 22.25 -17.46 5.10
C PRO A 171 22.92 -17.48 6.48
N VAL A 172 22.13 -17.78 7.52
CA VAL A 172 22.57 -17.86 8.92
C VAL A 172 21.91 -19.05 9.61
N ASP A 173 22.55 -19.58 10.66
CA ASP A 173 22.01 -20.72 11.42
C ASP A 173 20.83 -20.32 12.31
N ASP A 174 20.87 -19.11 12.90
CA ASP A 174 19.90 -18.67 13.89
C ASP A 174 19.68 -17.15 13.87
N LEU A 175 18.51 -16.73 13.37
CA LEU A 175 18.08 -15.33 13.30
C LEU A 175 17.95 -14.63 14.66
N SER A 176 17.82 -15.38 15.76
CA SER A 176 17.71 -14.82 17.11
C SER A 176 19.07 -14.46 17.71
N ARG A 177 20.17 -14.95 17.13
CA ARG A 177 21.53 -14.83 17.68
C ARG A 177 22.41 -13.87 16.90
N ILE A 178 21.94 -13.36 15.76
CA ILE A 178 22.69 -12.40 14.96
C ILE A 178 22.56 -10.98 15.55
N PRO A 179 23.62 -10.15 15.48
CA PRO A 179 23.55 -8.73 15.74
C PRO A 179 22.86 -8.03 14.55
N PHE A 180 21.53 -8.21 14.49
CA PHE A 180 20.72 -7.91 13.31
C PHE A 180 20.80 -6.45 12.88
N GLU A 181 20.76 -5.50 13.82
CA GLU A 181 20.77 -4.08 13.50
C GLU A 181 22.15 -3.63 13.02
N GLU A 182 23.19 -4.10 13.69
CA GLU A 182 24.58 -3.78 13.35
C GLU A 182 24.95 -4.34 11.98
N TRP A 183 24.69 -5.63 11.73
CA TRP A 183 24.97 -6.25 10.45
C TRP A 183 24.08 -5.73 9.33
N GLY A 184 22.79 -5.49 9.60
CA GLY A 184 21.87 -4.92 8.62
C GLY A 184 22.34 -3.55 8.13
N ALA A 185 22.64 -2.64 9.07
CA ALA A 185 23.15 -1.31 8.75
C ALA A 185 24.50 -1.35 8.02
N ALA A 186 25.42 -2.22 8.46
CA ALA A 186 26.74 -2.35 7.85
C ALA A 186 26.66 -2.89 6.41
N LEU A 187 25.82 -3.90 6.17
CA LEU A 187 25.63 -4.50 4.85
C LEU A 187 24.87 -3.59 3.90
N GLU A 188 23.88 -2.81 4.38
CA GLU A 188 23.12 -1.88 3.55
C GLU A 188 24.06 -0.94 2.76
N VAL A 189 25.08 -0.40 3.43
CA VAL A 189 26.00 0.61 2.86
C VAL A 189 27.37 0.03 2.52
N HIS A 190 27.53 -1.29 2.55
CA HIS A 190 28.82 -1.92 2.31
C HIS A 190 29.38 -1.53 0.92
N PRO A 191 30.70 -1.25 0.76
CA PRO A 191 31.27 -0.75 -0.50
C PRO A 191 31.03 -1.63 -1.74
N VAL A 192 30.76 -2.92 -1.52
CA VAL A 192 30.40 -3.89 -2.57
C VAL A 192 29.01 -3.63 -3.18
N PHE A 193 28.19 -2.78 -2.54
CA PHE A 193 26.88 -2.35 -3.02
C PHE A 193 26.86 -0.84 -3.25
N PRO A 194 27.42 -0.33 -4.39
CA PRO A 194 27.47 1.09 -4.69
C PRO A 194 26.13 1.85 -4.59
N ALA A 195 25.01 1.18 -4.88
CA ALA A 195 23.67 1.75 -4.81
C ALA A 195 22.93 1.45 -3.49
N LYS A 196 23.70 1.04 -2.45
CA LYS A 196 23.21 0.36 -1.25
C LYS A 196 22.41 -0.91 -1.59
N THR A 197 21.96 -1.65 -0.58
CA THR A 197 21.15 -2.85 -0.82
C THR A 197 20.15 -3.10 0.31
N ASN A 198 19.07 -3.82 0.01
CA ASN A 198 18.22 -4.40 1.04
C ASN A 198 18.85 -5.71 1.53
N VAL A 199 18.88 -5.94 2.84
CA VAL A 199 19.57 -7.07 3.46
C VAL A 199 18.56 -8.04 4.05
N HIS A 200 18.69 -9.31 3.70
CA HIS A 200 17.82 -10.39 4.18
C HIS A 200 18.65 -11.47 4.85
N PHE A 201 18.52 -11.60 6.16
CA PHE A 201 19.13 -12.73 6.87
C PHE A 201 18.20 -13.93 6.74
N LEU A 202 18.71 -15.04 6.23
CA LEU A 202 17.94 -16.23 5.88
C LEU A 202 18.28 -17.39 6.79
N LYS A 203 17.27 -17.95 7.45
CA LYS A 203 17.33 -19.27 8.08
C LYS A 203 16.50 -20.26 7.27
N VAL A 204 17.12 -21.39 6.95
CA VAL A 204 16.49 -22.48 6.21
C VAL A 204 15.99 -23.52 7.21
N HIS A 205 14.69 -23.77 7.25
CA HIS A 205 14.10 -24.82 8.09
C HIS A 205 13.97 -26.13 7.33
N SER A 206 13.55 -26.04 6.07
CA SER A 206 13.45 -27.11 5.08
C SER A 206 13.52 -26.50 3.68
N ARG A 207 13.61 -27.32 2.64
CA ARG A 207 13.73 -26.84 1.26
C ARG A 207 12.51 -26.04 0.77
N ASP A 208 11.37 -26.24 1.41
CA ASP A 208 10.09 -25.58 1.15
C ASP A 208 9.69 -24.57 2.24
N ARG A 209 10.53 -24.35 3.26
CA ARG A 209 10.23 -23.42 4.37
C ARG A 209 11.45 -22.60 4.80
N LEU A 210 11.38 -21.31 4.54
CA LEU A 210 12.43 -20.32 4.78
C LEU A 210 11.94 -19.27 5.78
N GLU A 211 12.83 -18.73 6.60
CA GLU A 211 12.54 -17.62 7.51
C GLU A 211 13.52 -16.48 7.25
N ILE A 212 13.02 -15.25 7.18
CA ILE A 212 13.88 -14.08 7.01
C ILE A 212 13.63 -12.98 8.03
N ARG A 213 14.70 -12.25 8.36
CA ARG A 213 14.61 -10.90 8.92
C ARG A 213 15.12 -9.89 7.89
N VAL A 214 14.38 -8.80 7.75
CA VAL A 214 14.56 -7.84 6.67
C VAL A 214 15.07 -6.52 7.21
N TRP A 215 16.16 -6.03 6.62
CA TRP A 215 16.63 -4.66 6.74
C TRP A 215 16.53 -3.97 5.38
N GLU A 216 15.60 -3.04 5.23
CA GLU A 216 15.36 -2.33 3.98
C GLU A 216 16.25 -1.11 3.83
N ARG A 217 16.71 -0.90 2.60
CA ARG A 217 17.55 0.22 2.20
C ARG A 217 16.86 1.54 2.54
N GLY A 218 17.47 2.33 3.44
CA GLY A 218 16.94 3.62 3.87
C GLY A 218 15.75 3.56 4.84
N ALA A 219 15.25 2.39 5.20
CA ALA A 219 14.12 2.21 6.11
C ALA A 219 14.48 1.41 7.37
N GLY A 220 15.52 0.57 7.33
CA GLY A 220 15.91 -0.27 8.45
C GLY A 220 15.00 -1.49 8.62
N PRO A 221 14.73 -1.95 9.86
CA PRO A 221 13.92 -3.14 10.11
C PRO A 221 12.47 -2.97 9.62
N THR A 222 11.99 -3.89 8.77
CA THR A 222 10.59 -3.90 8.32
C THR A 222 9.91 -5.24 8.60
N LEU A 223 8.57 -5.21 8.64
CA LEU A 223 7.77 -6.41 8.90
C LEU A 223 7.66 -7.33 7.69
N ALA A 224 7.64 -6.76 6.48
CA ALA A 224 7.53 -7.53 5.25
C ALA A 224 8.12 -6.79 4.05
N CYS A 225 8.81 -7.52 3.19
CA CYS A 225 9.35 -7.03 1.92
C CYS A 225 9.09 -8.06 0.81
N GLY A 226 8.14 -7.79 -0.09
CA GLY A 226 7.74 -8.74 -1.13
C GLY A 226 8.85 -9.07 -2.13
N THR A 227 9.54 -8.04 -2.64
CA THR A 227 10.70 -8.24 -3.53
C THR A 227 11.86 -8.93 -2.80
N GLY A 228 12.01 -8.67 -1.50
CA GLY A 228 12.98 -9.34 -0.64
C GLY A 228 12.71 -10.83 -0.44
N ALA A 229 11.45 -11.22 -0.22
CA ALA A 229 11.05 -12.62 -0.17
C ALA A 229 11.32 -13.34 -1.51
N CYS A 230 11.01 -12.67 -2.63
CA CYS A 230 11.32 -13.17 -3.98
C CYS A 230 12.82 -13.39 -4.19
N ALA A 231 13.63 -12.36 -3.88
CA ALA A 231 15.08 -12.42 -3.98
C ALA A 231 15.68 -13.52 -3.07
N THR A 232 15.11 -13.70 -1.88
CA THR A 232 15.51 -14.76 -0.94
C THR A 232 15.28 -16.15 -1.54
N LEU A 233 14.10 -16.42 -2.11
CA LEU A 233 13.85 -17.72 -2.75
C LEU A 233 14.84 -17.96 -3.89
N VAL A 234 15.01 -16.98 -4.78
CA VAL A 234 15.92 -17.10 -5.93
C VAL A 234 17.36 -17.40 -5.47
N ALA A 235 17.87 -16.66 -4.48
CA ALA A 235 19.18 -16.93 -3.91
C ALA A 235 19.26 -18.32 -3.29
N ALA A 236 18.26 -18.71 -2.48
CA ALA A 236 18.23 -20.03 -1.83
C ALA A 236 18.20 -21.19 -2.84
N VAL A 237 17.45 -21.06 -3.94
CA VAL A 237 17.42 -22.05 -5.03
C VAL A 237 18.77 -22.17 -5.72
N LEU A 238 19.42 -21.03 -6.03
CA LEU A 238 20.72 -21.01 -6.71
C LEU A 238 21.88 -21.45 -5.80
N LEU A 239 21.70 -21.32 -4.48
CA LEU A 239 22.60 -21.87 -3.45
C LEU A 239 22.32 -23.34 -3.11
N ASP A 240 21.34 -23.97 -3.76
CA ASP A 240 20.85 -25.34 -3.48
C ASP A 240 20.33 -25.57 -2.05
N LEU A 241 19.81 -24.51 -1.43
CA LEU A 241 19.22 -24.52 -0.09
C LEU A 241 17.70 -24.75 -0.10
N ALA A 242 17.03 -24.40 -1.20
CA ALA A 242 15.58 -24.45 -1.33
C ALA A 242 15.13 -25.08 -2.66
N ASP A 243 13.88 -25.51 -2.70
CA ASP A 243 13.18 -25.89 -3.92
C ASP A 243 12.64 -24.64 -4.64
N GLU A 244 12.14 -24.82 -5.85
CA GLU A 244 11.63 -23.72 -6.70
C GLU A 244 10.37 -23.06 -6.15
N GLN A 245 9.79 -23.59 -5.08
CA GLN A 245 8.68 -23.01 -4.35
C GLN A 245 8.92 -23.21 -2.86
N ALA A 246 8.78 -22.15 -2.08
CA ALA A 246 8.86 -22.21 -0.63
C ALA A 246 7.98 -21.17 0.04
N GLU A 247 7.51 -21.49 1.23
CA GLU A 247 6.96 -20.51 2.15
C GLU A 247 8.10 -19.72 2.78
N VAL A 248 8.09 -18.40 2.56
CA VAL A 248 9.04 -17.46 3.16
C VAL A 248 8.34 -16.76 4.31
N MET A 249 8.74 -17.06 5.53
CA MET A 249 8.21 -16.48 6.76
C MET A 249 8.93 -15.15 7.04
N LEU A 250 8.18 -14.05 7.01
CA LEU A 250 8.65 -12.71 7.39
C LEU A 250 8.09 -12.35 8.78
N PRO A 251 8.61 -11.31 9.46
CA PRO A 251 8.07 -10.89 10.75
C PRO A 251 6.56 -10.55 10.72
N GLY A 252 6.07 -10.05 9.59
CA GLY A 252 4.65 -9.73 9.36
C GLY A 252 3.78 -10.93 8.95
N GLY A 253 4.38 -12.10 8.71
CA GLY A 253 3.71 -13.33 8.30
C GLY A 253 4.27 -13.92 7.00
N PRO A 254 3.72 -15.05 6.54
CA PRO A 254 4.30 -15.81 5.43
C PRO A 254 3.86 -15.31 4.05
N LEU A 255 4.75 -15.49 3.08
CA LEU A 255 4.46 -15.41 1.64
C LEU A 255 4.85 -16.74 0.98
N LEU A 256 4.01 -17.25 0.09
CA LEU A 256 4.38 -18.36 -0.78
C LEU A 256 5.04 -17.80 -2.02
N ILE A 257 6.32 -18.10 -2.21
CA ILE A 257 7.08 -17.66 -3.38
C ILE A 257 7.33 -18.88 -4.28
N SER A 258 7.18 -18.71 -5.59
CA SER A 258 7.57 -19.73 -6.57
C SER A 258 8.36 -19.11 -7.72
N TRP A 259 9.33 -19.84 -8.24
CA TRP A 259 10.11 -19.50 -9.43
C TRP A 259 10.13 -20.69 -10.39
N PRO A 260 9.01 -20.94 -11.09
CA PRO A 260 8.79 -22.18 -11.83
C PRO A 260 9.85 -22.41 -12.91
N GLY A 261 10.45 -23.60 -12.92
CA GLY A 261 11.45 -23.98 -13.90
C GLY A 261 12.74 -23.15 -13.83
N ARG A 262 12.94 -22.37 -12.77
CA ARG A 262 14.10 -21.47 -12.56
C ARG A 262 14.33 -20.52 -13.73
N THR A 263 13.26 -20.12 -14.41
CA THR A 263 13.30 -19.25 -15.58
C THR A 263 12.11 -18.31 -15.57
N GLY A 264 12.28 -17.13 -16.19
CA GLY A 264 11.21 -16.14 -16.26
C GLY A 264 10.85 -15.57 -14.89
N SER A 265 9.56 -15.31 -14.68
CA SER A 265 9.05 -14.56 -13.55
C SER A 265 9.03 -15.32 -12.23
N VAL A 266 9.27 -14.59 -11.13
CA VAL A 266 8.96 -15.04 -9.77
C VAL A 266 7.50 -14.69 -9.47
N LEU A 267 6.75 -15.64 -8.92
CA LEU A 267 5.37 -15.44 -8.49
C LEU A 267 5.33 -15.35 -6.97
N MET A 268 4.70 -14.30 -6.47
CA MET A 268 4.51 -14.07 -5.04
C MET A 268 3.04 -14.20 -4.70
N THR A 269 2.69 -15.13 -3.82
CA THR A 269 1.34 -15.31 -3.31
C THR A 269 1.29 -14.96 -1.83
N GLY A 270 0.31 -14.15 -1.44
CA GLY A 270 0.16 -13.76 -0.05
C GLY A 270 -1.21 -13.20 0.28
N PRO A 271 -1.52 -13.07 1.58
CA PRO A 271 -2.80 -12.53 2.02
C PRO A 271 -2.86 -11.02 1.81
N ALA A 272 -4.09 -10.54 1.76
CA ALA A 272 -4.48 -9.15 1.97
C ALA A 272 -5.86 -9.14 2.63
N GLU A 273 -6.06 -8.28 3.61
CA GLU A 273 -7.24 -8.31 4.48
C GLU A 273 -7.85 -6.92 4.61
N ALA A 274 -9.17 -6.87 4.53
CA ALA A 274 -9.93 -5.68 4.91
C ALA A 274 -9.86 -5.51 6.44
N VAL A 275 -9.57 -4.30 6.91
CA VAL A 275 -9.51 -3.98 8.34
C VAL A 275 -10.79 -3.27 8.76
N PHE A 276 -11.11 -2.15 8.12
CA PHE A 276 -12.33 -1.39 8.33
C PHE A 276 -12.59 -0.48 7.15
N ASP A 277 -13.83 -0.01 7.00
CA ASP A 277 -14.16 1.06 6.08
C ASP A 277 -14.37 2.35 6.90
N GLY A 278 -14.20 3.53 6.32
CA GLY A 278 -14.51 4.79 7.02
C GLY A 278 -14.86 5.96 6.10
N VAL A 279 -15.16 7.10 6.73
CA VAL A 279 -15.43 8.38 6.07
C VAL A 279 -14.55 9.46 6.68
N ILE A 280 -13.78 10.15 5.84
CA ILE A 280 -12.94 11.29 6.22
C ILE A 280 -13.84 12.53 6.35
N THR A 281 -13.66 13.27 7.45
CA THR A 281 -14.41 14.50 7.73
C THR A 281 -14.06 15.59 6.71
N PRO A 282 -14.98 16.50 6.36
CA PRO A 282 -14.74 17.52 5.35
C PRO A 282 -13.48 18.37 5.60
N GLU A 283 -13.16 18.68 6.85
CA GLU A 283 -12.00 19.49 7.28
C GLU A 283 -10.65 18.83 6.98
N LEU A 284 -10.67 17.53 6.73
CA LEU A 284 -9.51 16.73 6.33
C LEU A 284 -9.50 16.44 4.82
N VAL A 285 -10.45 16.93 4.03
CA VAL A 285 -10.48 16.74 2.57
C VAL A 285 -9.85 17.94 1.86
N PRO A 286 -8.96 17.75 0.86
CA PRO A 286 -8.33 18.85 0.13
C PRO A 286 -9.38 19.74 -0.55
N GLY A 287 -9.16 21.06 -0.49
CA GLY A 287 -10.07 22.04 -1.10
C GLY A 287 -11.35 22.31 -0.33
N PHE A 288 -11.52 21.76 0.88
CA PHE A 288 -12.61 22.17 1.76
C PHE A 288 -12.37 23.61 2.27
N SER A 289 -13.25 24.52 1.87
CA SER A 289 -13.37 25.83 2.50
C SER A 289 -14.55 25.80 3.47
N PRO A 290 -14.37 26.16 4.75
CA PRO A 290 -15.49 26.33 5.68
C PRO A 290 -16.53 27.36 5.20
N SER A 291 -16.17 28.22 4.24
CA SER A 291 -16.98 29.36 3.79
C SER A 291 -18.21 29.01 2.95
N GLU A 292 -18.45 27.75 2.60
CA GLU A 292 -19.69 27.31 1.93
C GLU A 292 -20.67 26.59 2.88
N SER A 293 -20.32 26.38 4.14
CA SER A 293 -21.29 26.02 5.19
C SER A 293 -21.39 27.16 6.20
N THR A 294 -22.51 27.90 6.13
CA THR A 294 -22.91 28.97 7.05
C THR A 294 -21.94 30.16 7.16
N ALA A 295 -21.85 30.96 6.10
CA ALA A 295 -21.55 32.38 6.28
C ALA A 295 -22.79 33.10 6.83
N LEU A 296 -23.01 33.01 8.14
CA LEU A 296 -23.63 34.11 8.87
C LEU A 296 -22.57 35.21 8.91
N GLU A 297 -22.71 36.20 8.04
CA GLU A 297 -21.83 37.35 7.97
C GLU A 297 -21.69 38.01 9.35
N SER A 298 -20.55 37.82 10.00
CA SER A 298 -20.13 38.68 11.12
C SER A 298 -19.52 39.95 10.53
N GLY A 299 -20.36 40.89 10.14
CA GLY A 299 -19.94 42.26 9.82
C GLY A 299 -19.47 42.97 11.08
N ALA A 300 -18.17 43.28 11.17
CA ALA A 300 -17.68 44.30 12.09
C ALA A 300 -18.22 45.68 11.63
N PRO A 301 -18.56 46.60 12.57
CA PRO A 301 -19.40 47.75 12.25
C PRO A 301 -18.60 48.81 11.49
N THR A 302 -18.98 49.05 10.24
CA THR A 302 -18.71 50.32 9.56
C THR A 302 -19.97 51.16 9.63
N THR A 303 -19.93 52.24 10.40
CA THR A 303 -20.97 53.28 10.36
C THR A 303 -20.98 53.91 8.96
N PRO A 304 -22.16 54.00 8.34
CA PRO A 304 -22.76 55.32 8.23
C PRO A 304 -24.25 55.33 8.60
N ASN A 305 -24.68 56.48 9.12
CA ASN A 305 -26.09 56.85 9.27
C ASN A 305 -26.89 56.53 8.01
N ASP A 306 -27.94 55.74 8.16
CA ASP A 306 -29.27 56.01 7.58
C ASP A 306 -30.32 55.18 8.34
N THR A 307 -31.43 55.82 8.69
CA THR A 307 -32.57 55.24 9.40
C THR A 307 -33.22 54.12 8.60
N ILE A 308 -33.05 52.86 9.01
CA ILE A 308 -33.75 51.70 8.46
C ILE A 308 -35.01 51.45 9.31
N ALA A 309 -36.17 51.48 8.65
CA ALA A 309 -37.46 51.12 9.26
C ALA A 309 -37.52 49.62 9.57
N ALA A 310 -38.14 49.25 10.69
CA ALA A 310 -38.37 47.84 11.05
C ALA A 310 -39.19 47.12 9.96
N PRO A 311 -38.83 45.87 9.59
CA PRO A 311 -39.56 45.11 8.58
C PRO A 311 -41.00 44.84 9.02
N SER A 312 -41.90 44.75 8.04
CA SER A 312 -43.32 44.49 8.32
C SER A 312 -43.53 43.05 8.79
N PRO A 313 -44.57 42.75 9.59
CA PRO A 313 -44.87 41.38 10.03
C PRO A 313 -45.10 40.38 8.89
N GLU A 314 -45.45 40.85 7.69
CA GLU A 314 -45.63 40.03 6.49
C GLU A 314 -44.30 39.58 5.89
N ASP A 315 -43.25 40.41 5.97
CA ASP A 315 -41.90 40.08 5.49
C ASP A 315 -41.22 39.03 6.38
N GLU A 316 -41.49 39.10 7.69
CA GLU A 316 -40.97 38.16 8.69
C GLU A 316 -41.62 36.77 8.53
N ALA A 317 -42.92 36.72 8.27
CA ALA A 317 -43.64 35.47 7.99
C ALA A 317 -43.19 34.82 6.66
N ALA A 318 -42.94 35.63 5.62
CA ALA A 318 -42.45 35.13 4.33
C ALA A 318 -41.00 34.59 4.43
N ALA A 319 -40.16 35.22 5.25
CA ALA A 319 -38.81 34.75 5.53
C ALA A 319 -38.81 33.43 6.31
N LEU A 320 -39.63 33.33 7.35
CA LEU A 320 -39.81 32.09 8.13
C LEU A 320 -40.35 30.94 7.27
N ALA A 321 -41.30 31.21 6.36
CA ALA A 321 -41.82 30.20 5.44
C ALA A 321 -40.76 29.68 4.45
N LYS A 322 -39.87 30.56 3.95
CA LYS A 322 -38.75 30.16 3.08
C LYS A 322 -37.70 29.32 3.82
N VAL A 323 -37.41 29.66 5.07
CA VAL A 323 -36.51 28.87 5.93
C VAL A 323 -37.13 27.49 6.23
N GLN A 324 -38.43 27.44 6.54
CA GLN A 324 -39.14 26.19 6.79
C GLN A 324 -39.21 25.29 5.53
N ALA A 325 -39.40 25.88 4.36
CA ALA A 325 -39.40 25.15 3.08
C ALA A 325 -38.01 24.59 2.73
N PHE A 326 -36.94 25.35 2.98
CA PHE A 326 -35.56 24.90 2.77
C PHE A 326 -35.17 23.76 3.72
N LEU A 327 -35.61 23.81 4.98
CA LEU A 327 -35.37 22.73 5.96
C LEU A 327 -36.13 21.44 5.64
N ASN A 328 -37.20 21.51 4.84
CA ASN A 328 -38.04 20.36 4.50
C ASN A 328 -37.62 19.60 3.23
N ASP A 329 -36.79 20.18 2.35
CA ASP A 329 -36.61 19.60 0.99
C ASP A 329 -35.39 18.69 0.82
N THR A 330 -34.42 18.71 1.74
CA THR A 330 -33.37 17.66 1.78
C THR A 330 -32.73 17.57 3.16
N SER A 331 -33.09 16.56 3.97
CA SER A 331 -32.42 16.36 5.25
C SER A 331 -30.99 15.88 5.03
N LEU A 332 -30.04 16.46 5.76
CA LEU A 332 -28.65 15.99 5.85
C LEU A 332 -28.59 14.49 6.19
N ASP A 333 -29.56 14.01 6.98
CA ASP A 333 -29.76 12.60 7.33
C ASP A 333 -30.01 11.72 6.11
N SER A 334 -30.67 12.22 5.06
CA SER A 334 -30.95 11.43 3.86
C SER A 334 -29.69 11.18 3.02
N MET A 335 -28.77 12.15 2.98
CA MET A 335 -27.46 11.98 2.32
C MET A 335 -26.49 11.15 3.17
N LEU A 336 -26.53 11.30 4.49
CA LEU A 336 -25.79 10.46 5.44
C LEU A 336 -26.28 9.00 5.39
N ASN A 337 -27.59 8.76 5.28
CA ASN A 337 -28.17 7.42 5.21
C ASN A 337 -27.82 6.72 3.89
N LEU A 338 -27.86 7.39 2.74
CA LEU A 338 -27.44 6.77 1.46
C LEU A 338 -25.97 6.35 1.45
N ALA A 339 -25.08 7.16 2.04
CA ALA A 339 -23.67 6.82 2.19
C ALA A 339 -23.45 5.69 3.20
N SER A 340 -24.24 5.66 4.28
CA SER A 340 -24.20 4.63 5.33
C SER A 340 -24.77 3.29 4.84
N ASP A 341 -25.84 3.29 4.05
CA ASP A 341 -26.46 2.08 3.52
C ASP A 341 -25.53 1.37 2.52
N SER A 342 -24.87 2.13 1.63
CA SER A 342 -23.87 1.58 0.70
C SER A 342 -22.63 1.04 1.42
N PHE A 343 -22.27 1.67 2.54
CA PHE A 343 -21.16 1.25 3.38
C PHE A 343 -21.50 -0.03 4.16
N GLU A 344 -22.61 -0.04 4.88
CA GLU A 344 -23.09 -1.19 5.64
C GLU A 344 -23.32 -2.40 4.73
N GLN A 345 -23.87 -2.21 3.53
CA GLN A 345 -24.02 -3.29 2.56
C GLN A 345 -22.68 -3.88 2.12
N ARG A 346 -21.67 -3.05 1.83
CA ARG A 346 -20.32 -3.53 1.47
C ARG A 346 -19.68 -4.27 2.63
N THR A 347 -19.68 -3.69 3.82
CA THR A 347 -19.13 -4.31 5.04
C THR A 347 -19.84 -5.64 5.34
N ARG A 348 -21.18 -5.68 5.29
CA ARG A 348 -21.97 -6.90 5.50
C ARG A 348 -21.71 -7.97 4.45
N SER A 349 -21.58 -7.59 3.17
CA SER A 349 -21.27 -8.54 2.10
C SER A 349 -19.90 -9.20 2.27
N ARG A 350 -18.94 -8.55 2.94
CA ARG A 350 -17.64 -9.15 3.32
C ARG A 350 -17.81 -10.18 4.45
N PHE A 351 -18.59 -9.86 5.49
CA PHE A 351 -18.87 -10.79 6.59
C PHE A 351 -19.57 -12.07 6.12
N GLU A 352 -20.53 -11.94 5.21
CA GLU A 352 -21.29 -13.09 4.69
C GLU A 352 -20.42 -14.03 3.81
N ARG A 353 -19.32 -13.53 3.23
CA ARG A 353 -18.36 -14.33 2.44
C ARG A 353 -17.22 -14.96 3.26
N GLY A 354 -16.87 -14.39 4.41
CA GLY A 354 -15.83 -14.94 5.29
C GLY A 354 -16.29 -16.07 6.22
N GLY A 355 -17.60 -16.39 6.23
CA GLY A 355 -18.22 -17.38 7.11
C GLY A 355 -18.61 -18.71 6.47
N SER A 356 -18.24 -18.95 5.21
CA SER A 356 -18.61 -20.16 4.44
C SER A 356 -17.43 -21.10 4.23
#